data_AF-A0AAQ3KDF4-F1
#
_entry.id   AF-A0AAQ3KDF4-F1
#
_cell.length_a   1.000
_cell.length_b   1.000
_cell.length_c   1.000
_cell.angle_alpha   90.00
_cell.angle_beta   90.00
_cell.angle_gamma   90.00
#
_symmetry.space_group_name_H-M   'P 1'
#
loop_
_entity.id
_entity.type
_entity.pdbx_description
1 polymer ?
#
loop_
_entity_poly.entity_id
_entity_poly.type
_entity_poly.pdbx_seq_one_letter_code
_entity_poly.pdbx_strand_id
1 'polypeptide(L)'
;MSEEKPPVEICKGVNCFCCPTIVLWDLGFVLREVRGSSAEVYLYGGHITSWKNDHGDELLFLSSKAIFKPPKAIRGGISICFPQFGSQGNLEKHGFARNRFWSIDIDPPPFPTACSNKAFIDLIFKPSEEYLKIWPQSYEFRLRITLGPGGDLMLTSRIRNTDGKPFCSHLLTTPIFLFLISVKCELKDWRLLITLTT
;
A
#
# COMPACT_ATOMS: atom_id res chain seq x y z
N MET A 1 21.81 25.15 -11.81
CA MET A 1 21.61 23.71 -12.02
C MET A 1 20.74 23.21 -10.89
N SER A 2 19.46 22.94 -11.15
CA SER A 2 18.57 22.32 -10.18
C SER A 2 19.00 20.86 -9.97
N GLU A 3 19.28 20.46 -8.73
CA GLU A 3 19.50 19.06 -8.37
C GLU A 3 18.27 18.23 -8.76
N GLU A 4 18.48 17.22 -9.61
CA GLU A 4 17.45 16.26 -9.99
C GLU A 4 17.17 15.35 -8.78
N LYS A 5 15.94 15.38 -8.27
CA LYS A 5 15.54 14.56 -7.11
C LYS A 5 15.43 13.09 -7.51
N PRO A 6 15.78 12.14 -6.62
CA PRO A 6 15.64 10.72 -6.91
C PRO A 6 14.16 10.34 -7.09
N PRO A 7 13.86 9.33 -7.93
CA PRO A 7 12.48 8.89 -8.21
C PRO A 7 11.81 8.22 -7.01
N VAL A 8 12.61 7.73 -6.05
CA VAL A 8 12.13 7.17 -4.78
C VAL A 8 12.97 7.77 -3.67
N GLU A 9 12.30 8.37 -2.70
CA GLU A 9 12.94 9.02 -1.55
C GLU A 9 12.36 8.43 -0.26
N ILE A 10 13.22 8.06 0.69
CA ILE A 10 12.77 7.69 2.03
C ILE A 10 12.28 8.96 2.72
N CYS A 11 11.05 8.96 3.19
CA CYS A 11 10.47 10.09 3.89
C CYS A 11 10.17 9.71 5.35
N LYS A 12 10.43 10.66 6.23
CA LYS A 12 9.97 10.60 7.61
C LYS A 12 8.48 10.97 7.62
N GLY A 13 7.67 10.17 8.31
CA GLY A 13 6.23 10.39 8.32
C GLY A 13 5.83 11.78 8.84
N VAL A 14 4.60 12.21 8.50
CA VAL A 14 4.09 13.59 8.67
C VAL A 14 4.18 14.13 10.12
N ASN A 15 4.35 13.26 11.13
CA ASN A 15 4.51 13.66 12.54
C ASN A 15 5.97 13.78 13.02
N CYS A 16 6.97 13.58 12.16
CA CYS A 16 8.39 13.59 12.54
C CYS A 16 9.03 14.97 12.71
N PHE A 17 8.31 16.07 12.49
CA PHE A 17 8.89 17.39 12.73
C PHE A 17 9.19 17.67 14.22
N CYS A 18 8.66 16.85 15.16
CA CYS A 18 8.84 17.06 16.60
C CYS A 18 9.69 15.99 17.33
N CYS A 19 10.10 14.89 16.71
CA CYS A 19 10.83 13.81 17.39
C CYS A 19 12.16 13.51 16.69
N PRO A 20 13.32 13.66 17.36
CA PRO A 20 14.64 13.42 16.75
C PRO A 20 14.92 11.93 16.49
N THR A 21 14.10 11.01 17.02
CA THR A 21 14.29 9.56 16.88
C THR A 21 13.34 9.00 15.83
N ILE A 22 13.91 8.46 14.74
CA ILE A 22 13.14 7.69 13.74
C ILE A 22 12.62 6.43 14.43
N VAL A 23 11.30 6.27 14.47
CA VAL A 23 10.62 5.07 14.96
C VAL A 23 10.03 4.33 13.76
N LEU A 24 9.96 2.99 13.80
CA LEU A 24 9.57 2.17 12.64
C LEU A 24 8.19 2.54 12.04
N TRP A 25 7.24 3.03 12.84
CA TRP A 25 5.93 3.52 12.37
C TRP A 25 5.99 4.79 11.53
N ASP A 26 7.08 5.55 11.62
CA ASP A 26 7.27 6.76 10.86
C ASP A 26 7.97 6.50 9.51
N LEU A 27 8.27 5.24 9.18
CA LEU A 27 8.98 4.91 7.94
C LEU A 27 8.01 4.89 6.75
N GLY A 28 8.16 5.88 5.88
CA GLY A 28 7.45 6.00 4.62
C GLY A 28 8.38 6.29 3.45
N PHE A 29 7.80 6.24 2.25
CA PHE A 29 8.48 6.48 0.99
C PHE A 29 7.66 7.46 0.18
N VAL A 30 8.34 8.39 -0.49
CA VAL A 30 7.73 9.24 -1.49
C VAL A 30 8.25 8.82 -2.85
N LEU A 31 7.33 8.35 -3.69
CA LEU A 31 7.56 8.16 -5.11
C LEU A 31 7.42 9.52 -5.79
N ARG A 32 8.35 9.87 -6.68
CA ARG A 32 8.33 11.09 -7.48
C ARG A 32 8.52 10.76 -8.93
N GLU A 33 7.72 11.41 -9.77
CA GLU A 33 7.88 11.39 -11.21
C GLU A 33 8.54 12.71 -11.68
N VAL A 34 9.22 12.69 -12.82
CA VAL A 34 9.97 13.82 -13.40
C VAL A 34 9.07 15.05 -13.61
N ARG A 35 7.81 14.86 -13.95
CA ARG A 35 6.81 15.92 -14.18
C ARG A 35 6.22 16.50 -12.89
N GLY A 36 6.59 15.97 -11.73
CA GLY A 36 6.22 16.54 -10.43
C GLY A 36 5.10 15.84 -9.68
N SER A 37 4.44 14.86 -10.30
CA SER A 37 3.51 13.97 -9.59
C SER A 37 4.23 13.21 -8.46
N SER A 38 3.54 12.92 -7.37
CA SER A 38 4.12 12.19 -6.24
C SER A 38 3.12 11.31 -5.50
N ALA A 39 3.60 10.26 -4.82
CA ALA A 39 2.78 9.42 -3.96
C ALA A 39 3.52 9.06 -2.67
N GLU A 40 2.85 9.10 -1.52
CA GLU A 40 3.41 8.77 -0.21
C GLU A 40 2.89 7.42 0.30
N VAL A 41 3.80 6.49 0.57
CA VAL A 41 3.54 5.11 0.96
C VAL A 41 4.15 4.82 2.33
N TYR A 42 3.36 4.34 3.28
CA TYR A 42 3.83 3.90 4.60
C TYR A 42 4.03 2.39 4.62
N LEU A 43 5.12 1.94 5.25
CA LEU A 43 5.30 0.51 5.53
C LEU A 43 4.22 0.00 6.49
N TYR A 44 3.74 0.86 7.40
CA TYR A 44 2.60 0.53 8.22
C TYR A 44 1.34 0.40 7.36
N GLY A 45 0.85 -0.82 7.26
CA GLY A 45 -0.32 -1.20 6.48
C GLY A 45 -0.10 -1.31 4.97
N GLY A 46 1.11 -1.08 4.47
CA GLY A 46 1.37 -0.92 3.04
C GLY A 46 0.52 0.22 2.46
N HIS A 47 0.32 1.27 3.25
CA HIS A 47 -0.79 2.21 3.12
C HIS A 47 -0.36 3.44 2.32
N ILE A 48 -1.10 3.78 1.28
CA ILE A 48 -0.83 4.99 0.49
C ILE A 48 -1.63 6.14 1.10
N THR A 49 -0.97 7.20 1.52
CA THR A 49 -1.59 8.28 2.31
C THR A 49 -1.73 9.59 1.55
N SER A 50 -0.97 9.77 0.48
CA SER A 50 -1.00 10.94 -0.40
C SER A 50 -0.70 10.52 -1.84
N TRP A 51 -1.39 11.15 -2.80
CA TRP A 51 -1.12 11.05 -4.22
C TRP A 51 -1.44 12.41 -4.85
N LYS A 52 -0.43 13.05 -5.42
CA LYS A 52 -0.51 14.38 -5.99
C LYS A 52 -0.23 14.36 -7.48
N ASN A 53 -1.00 15.13 -8.23
CA ASN A 53 -0.74 15.39 -9.65
C ASN A 53 0.52 16.28 -9.83
N ASP A 54 0.86 16.59 -11.08
CA ASP A 54 1.96 17.48 -11.47
C ASP A 54 1.75 18.95 -11.05
N HIS A 55 0.52 19.36 -10.74
CA HIS A 55 0.20 20.66 -10.15
C HIS A 55 0.34 20.69 -8.62
N GLY A 56 0.55 19.54 -7.98
CA GLY A 56 0.64 19.40 -6.52
C GLY A 56 -0.71 19.26 -5.81
N ASP A 57 -1.81 19.12 -6.54
CA ASP A 57 -3.13 18.90 -5.98
C ASP A 57 -3.24 17.50 -5.39
N GLU A 58 -3.73 17.41 -4.15
CA GLU A 58 -3.98 16.14 -3.47
C GLU A 58 -5.23 15.44 -4.00
N LEU A 59 -5.04 14.22 -4.49
CA LEU A 59 -6.09 13.39 -5.10
C LEU A 59 -6.72 12.42 -4.09
N LEU A 60 -6.03 12.11 -2.99
CA LEU A 60 -6.54 11.24 -1.94
C LEU A 60 -7.14 12.02 -0.78
N PHE A 61 -8.23 11.52 -0.23
CA PHE A 61 -8.75 12.03 1.04
C PHE A 61 -8.00 11.37 2.19
N LEU A 62 -7.32 12.16 3.00
CA LEU A 62 -6.76 11.73 4.28
C LEU A 62 -7.48 12.47 5.42
N SER A 63 -7.90 11.73 6.45
CA SER A 63 -8.58 12.33 7.60
C SER A 63 -7.61 13.19 8.41
N SER A 64 -8.03 14.40 8.82
CA SER A 64 -7.28 15.23 9.78
C SER A 64 -7.08 14.58 11.15
N LYS A 65 -7.90 13.58 11.49
CA LYS A 65 -7.78 12.74 12.70
C LYS A 65 -7.05 11.41 12.45
N ALA A 66 -6.34 11.26 11.33
CA ALA A 66 -5.62 10.03 11.03
C ALA A 66 -4.49 9.80 12.06
N ILE A 67 -4.40 8.56 12.54
CA ILE A 67 -3.36 8.12 13.47
C ILE A 67 -2.43 7.19 12.70
N PHE A 68 -1.15 7.54 12.61
CA PHE A 68 -0.11 6.79 11.90
C PHE A 68 0.63 5.82 12.82
N LYS A 69 -0.06 5.30 13.83
CA LYS A 69 0.55 4.48 14.88
C LYS A 69 -0.22 3.18 15.06
N PRO A 70 0.48 2.04 15.19
CA PRO A 70 -0.14 0.79 15.60
C PRO A 70 -0.93 0.94 16.91
N PRO A 71 -1.99 0.13 17.12
CA PRO A 71 -2.43 -0.97 16.27
C PRO A 71 -3.53 -0.60 15.27
N LYS A 72 -3.90 0.69 15.14
CA LYS A 72 -5.06 1.12 14.35
C LYS A 72 -4.69 1.48 12.91
N ALA A 73 -5.46 1.00 11.94
CA ALA A 73 -5.36 1.41 10.54
C ALA A 73 -5.43 2.94 10.38
N ILE A 74 -4.64 3.45 9.44
CA ILE A 74 -4.67 4.86 9.02
C ILE A 74 -6.04 5.17 8.38
N ARG A 75 -6.61 6.33 8.69
CA ARG A 75 -7.93 6.74 8.20
C ARG A 75 -7.81 7.61 6.94
N GLY A 76 -8.27 7.09 5.81
CA GLY A 76 -8.19 7.75 4.49
C GLY A 76 -7.10 7.11 3.63
N GLY A 77 -6.79 7.72 2.48
CA GLY A 77 -5.84 7.19 1.51
C GLY A 77 -6.30 5.87 0.87
N ILE A 78 -5.34 5.03 0.53
CA ILE A 78 -5.56 3.67 0.01
C ILE A 78 -5.10 2.66 1.05
N SER A 79 -6.05 1.92 1.61
CA SER A 79 -5.80 0.88 2.61
C SER A 79 -6.02 -0.52 2.05
N ILE A 80 -5.24 -1.48 2.52
CA ILE A 80 -5.29 -2.86 2.04
C ILE A 80 -6.23 -3.70 2.91
N CYS A 81 -7.26 -4.30 2.31
CA CYS A 81 -8.10 -5.28 3.00
C CYS A 81 -7.61 -6.69 2.70
N PHE A 82 -6.99 -7.34 3.69
CA PHE A 82 -6.56 -8.72 3.57
C PHE A 82 -6.43 -9.37 4.95
N PRO A 83 -6.86 -10.64 5.11
CA PRO A 83 -7.46 -11.52 4.09
C PRO A 83 -8.98 -11.41 3.96
N GLN A 84 -9.61 -10.48 4.68
CA GLN A 84 -11.07 -10.35 4.75
C GLN A 84 -11.49 -8.94 4.33
N PHE A 85 -12.61 -8.80 3.64
CA PHE A 85 -13.27 -7.52 3.44
C PHE A 85 -14.46 -7.34 4.40
N GLY A 86 -14.59 -6.13 4.98
CA GLY A 86 -15.65 -5.83 5.92
C GLY A 86 -15.67 -6.82 7.09
N SER A 87 -16.86 -7.28 7.47
CA SER A 87 -17.07 -8.25 8.55
C SER A 87 -17.45 -9.63 8.02
N GLN A 88 -16.97 -10.01 6.83
CA GLN A 88 -17.36 -11.26 6.14
C GLN A 88 -16.81 -12.56 6.77
N GLY A 89 -16.15 -12.49 7.92
CA GLY A 89 -15.60 -13.65 8.61
C GLY A 89 -15.16 -13.30 10.04
N ASN A 90 -14.48 -14.24 10.68
CA ASN A 90 -14.13 -14.16 12.11
C ASN A 90 -12.87 -13.33 12.41
N LEU A 91 -12.29 -12.70 11.38
CA LEU A 91 -11.15 -11.82 11.54
C LEU A 91 -11.61 -10.39 11.82
N GLU A 92 -10.67 -9.56 12.26
CA GLU A 92 -10.93 -8.13 12.42
C GLU A 92 -11.45 -7.49 11.12
N LYS A 93 -12.26 -6.44 11.26
CA LYS A 93 -12.92 -5.79 10.12
C LYS A 93 -11.89 -5.35 9.08
N HIS A 94 -12.11 -5.74 7.83
CA HIS A 94 -11.18 -5.56 6.68
C HIS A 94 -9.84 -6.32 6.80
N GLY A 95 -9.78 -7.34 7.65
CA GLY A 95 -8.57 -8.10 7.89
C GLY A 95 -7.49 -7.25 8.56
N PHE A 96 -6.29 -7.83 8.62
CA PHE A 96 -5.21 -7.34 9.47
C PHE A 96 -4.00 -6.79 8.73
N ALA A 97 -3.91 -6.94 7.41
CA ALA A 97 -2.77 -6.45 6.64
C ALA A 97 -2.54 -4.94 6.79
N ARG A 98 -3.61 -4.13 6.85
CA ARG A 98 -3.57 -2.68 7.07
C ARG A 98 -3.13 -2.24 8.47
N ASN A 99 -3.10 -3.16 9.43
CA ASN A 99 -2.78 -2.87 10.82
C ASN A 99 -1.34 -3.29 11.17
N ARG A 100 -0.53 -3.73 10.19
CA ARG A 100 0.78 -4.34 10.42
C ARG A 100 1.83 -3.78 9.47
N PHE A 101 3.09 -3.95 9.84
CA PHE A 101 4.20 -3.52 9.00
C PHE A 101 4.42 -4.46 7.83
N TRP A 102 4.63 -3.85 6.68
CA TRP A 102 5.14 -4.49 5.48
C TRP A 102 6.65 -4.27 5.42
N SER A 103 7.34 -5.19 4.79
CA SER A 103 8.78 -5.06 4.50
C SER A 103 8.96 -4.64 3.05
N ILE A 104 10.08 -4.01 2.72
CA ILE A 104 10.48 -3.80 1.33
C ILE A 104 10.89 -5.15 0.75
N ASP A 105 10.38 -5.50 -0.43
CA ASP A 105 10.82 -6.67 -1.18
C ASP A 105 12.03 -6.28 -2.03
N ILE A 106 13.24 -6.63 -1.58
CA ILE A 106 14.50 -6.27 -2.25
C ILE A 106 14.81 -7.13 -3.47
N ASP A 107 14.14 -8.29 -3.60
CA ASP A 107 14.31 -9.24 -4.69
C ASP A 107 12.93 -9.77 -5.14
N PRO A 108 12.07 -8.90 -5.69
CA PRO A 108 10.73 -9.28 -6.09
C PRO A 108 10.81 -10.17 -7.34
N PRO A 109 10.00 -11.25 -7.43
CA PRO A 109 9.89 -12.04 -8.64
C PRO A 109 9.54 -11.16 -9.85
N PRO A 110 10.12 -11.43 -11.03
CA PRO A 110 9.91 -10.62 -12.21
C PRO A 110 8.42 -10.47 -12.51
N PHE A 111 8.03 -9.25 -12.88
CA PHE A 111 6.66 -9.01 -13.34
C PHE A 111 6.51 -9.52 -14.78
N PRO A 112 5.33 -10.04 -15.15
CA PRO A 112 5.07 -10.49 -16.53
C PRO A 112 5.23 -9.37 -17.56
N THR A 113 5.03 -8.12 -17.15
CA THR A 113 5.21 -6.93 -17.97
C THR A 113 6.45 -6.18 -17.50
N ALA A 114 7.41 -5.97 -18.40
CA ALA A 114 8.55 -5.10 -18.14
C ALA A 114 8.05 -3.67 -17.86
N CYS A 115 8.20 -3.21 -16.62
CA CYS A 115 7.99 -1.81 -16.27
C CYS A 115 9.32 -1.08 -16.43
N SER A 116 9.40 -0.17 -17.40
CA SER A 116 10.51 0.78 -17.53
C SER A 116 10.42 1.94 -16.54
N ASN A 117 9.34 2.02 -15.75
CA ASN A 117 9.16 3.02 -14.71
C ASN A 117 10.23 2.88 -13.63
N LYS A 118 10.79 4.01 -13.24
CA LYS A 118 11.80 4.12 -12.19
C LYS A 118 11.22 4.51 -10.82
N ALA A 119 9.98 5.00 -10.79
CA ALA A 119 9.28 5.43 -9.58
C ALA A 119 8.32 4.33 -9.08
N PHE A 120 8.88 3.28 -8.47
CA PHE A 120 8.09 2.21 -7.87
C PHE A 120 8.71 1.72 -6.56
N ILE A 121 7.89 1.07 -5.73
CA ILE A 121 8.34 0.34 -4.55
C ILE A 121 7.62 -1.01 -4.49
N ASP A 122 8.39 -2.06 -4.17
CA ASP A 122 7.85 -3.38 -3.88
C ASP A 122 7.80 -3.62 -2.38
N LEU A 123 6.63 -4.01 -1.90
CA LEU A 123 6.38 -4.37 -0.52
C LEU A 123 5.97 -5.84 -0.42
N ILE A 124 6.35 -6.48 0.68
CA ILE A 124 5.97 -7.84 1.01
C ILE A 124 5.44 -7.92 2.43
N PHE A 125 4.29 -8.58 2.55
CA PHE A 125 3.64 -8.93 3.81
C PHE A 125 3.67 -10.45 3.97
N LYS A 126 4.37 -10.89 5.02
CA LYS A 126 4.51 -12.28 5.40
C LYS A 126 3.80 -12.53 6.74
N PRO A 127 3.27 -13.74 6.96
CA PRO A 127 2.73 -14.11 8.26
C PRO A 127 3.80 -13.99 9.34
N SER A 128 3.41 -13.48 10.52
CA SER A 128 4.23 -13.62 11.72
C SER A 128 3.73 -14.80 12.55
N GLU A 129 4.61 -15.36 13.40
CA GLU A 129 4.29 -16.51 14.27
C GLU A 129 3.06 -16.26 15.16
N GLU A 130 2.82 -15.01 15.56
CA GLU A 130 1.64 -14.61 16.33
C GLU A 130 0.34 -14.80 15.52
N TYR A 131 0.34 -14.40 14.25
CA TYR A 131 -0.87 -14.46 13.40
C TYR A 131 -1.13 -15.83 12.81
N LEU A 132 -0.12 -16.70 12.71
CA LEU A 132 -0.36 -18.11 12.38
C LEU A 132 -1.25 -18.80 13.41
N LYS A 133 -1.32 -18.29 14.66
CA LYS A 133 -2.27 -18.79 15.67
C LYS A 133 -3.72 -18.34 15.42
N ILE A 134 -3.90 -17.18 14.80
CA ILE A 134 -5.21 -16.55 14.55
C ILE A 134 -5.77 -16.98 13.19
N TRP A 135 -4.90 -17.02 12.19
CA TRP A 135 -5.20 -17.47 10.83
C TRP A 135 -4.06 -18.40 10.37
N PRO A 136 -4.20 -19.73 10.56
CA PRO A 136 -3.17 -20.71 10.28
C PRO A 136 -3.10 -21.00 8.78
N GLN A 137 -2.77 -19.97 8.01
CA GLN A 137 -2.53 -20.03 6.58
C GLN A 137 -1.18 -19.37 6.30
N SER A 138 -0.32 -20.05 5.55
CA SER A 138 0.93 -19.49 5.03
C SER A 138 0.67 -18.83 3.70
N TYR A 139 1.08 -17.58 3.59
CA TYR A 139 0.94 -16.78 2.39
C TYR A 139 2.12 -15.85 2.22
N GLU A 140 2.32 -15.38 1.00
CA GLU A 140 3.15 -14.23 0.70
C GLU A 140 2.31 -13.23 -0.07
N PHE A 141 2.02 -12.08 0.52
CA PHE A 141 1.35 -10.99 -0.16
C PHE A 141 2.39 -9.97 -0.60
N ARG A 142 2.65 -9.89 -1.90
CA ARG A 142 3.44 -8.82 -2.52
C ARG A 142 2.56 -7.72 -3.09
N LEU A 143 2.99 -6.49 -2.92
CA LEU A 143 2.34 -5.31 -3.48
C LEU A 143 3.41 -4.43 -4.14
N ARG A 144 3.26 -4.16 -5.43
CA ARG A 144 4.00 -3.10 -6.11
C ARG A 144 3.16 -1.86 -6.18
N ILE A 145 3.72 -0.72 -5.75
CA ILE A 145 3.15 0.60 -5.99
C ILE A 145 4.03 1.30 -7.02
N THR A 146 3.44 1.69 -8.14
CA THR A 146 4.14 2.36 -9.24
C THR A 146 3.48 3.70 -9.51
N LEU A 147 4.29 4.75 -9.62
CA LEU A 147 3.86 6.04 -10.14
C LEU A 147 4.30 6.16 -11.60
N GLY A 148 3.33 6.19 -12.51
CA GLY A 148 3.54 6.27 -13.94
C GLY A 148 3.89 7.68 -14.43
N PRO A 149 4.47 7.79 -15.64
CA PRO A 149 4.95 9.05 -16.22
C PRO A 149 3.80 10.02 -16.55
N GLY A 150 2.56 9.52 -16.61
CA GLY A 150 1.35 10.34 -16.74
C GLY A 150 0.79 10.84 -15.41
N GLY A 151 1.45 10.52 -14.28
CA GLY A 151 0.92 10.76 -12.93
C GLY A 151 -0.03 9.67 -12.45
N ASP A 152 -0.26 8.62 -13.23
CA ASP A 152 -1.11 7.48 -12.88
C ASP A 152 -0.51 6.67 -11.73
N LEU A 153 -1.31 6.42 -10.68
CA LEU A 153 -0.89 5.56 -9.57
C LEU A 153 -1.43 4.14 -9.79
N MET A 154 -0.52 3.19 -9.96
CA MET A 154 -0.83 1.77 -10.17
C MET A 154 -0.44 0.93 -8.95
N LEU A 155 -1.35 0.05 -8.53
CA LEU A 155 -1.13 -0.90 -7.45
C LEU A 155 -1.27 -2.32 -8.01
N THR A 156 -0.21 -3.11 -7.97
CA THR A 156 -0.22 -4.50 -8.43
C THR A 156 -0.01 -5.46 -7.26
N SER A 157 -1.08 -6.13 -6.84
CA SER A 157 -1.05 -7.15 -5.78
C SER A 157 -0.80 -8.54 -6.36
N ARG A 158 0.06 -9.33 -5.71
CA ARG A 158 0.30 -10.75 -6.02
C ARG A 158 0.33 -11.54 -4.71
N ILE A 159 -0.56 -12.50 -4.55
CA ILE A 159 -0.63 -13.33 -3.34
C ILE A 159 -0.34 -14.77 -3.72
N ARG A 160 0.66 -15.34 -3.07
CA ARG A 160 1.00 -16.76 -3.21
C ARG A 160 0.56 -17.48 -1.94
N ASN A 161 -0.27 -18.51 -2.09
CA ASN A 161 -0.45 -19.50 -1.04
C ASN A 161 0.85 -20.31 -0.92
N THR A 162 1.48 -20.28 0.24
CA THR A 162 2.70 -21.06 0.50
C THR A 162 2.41 -22.32 1.30
N ASP A 163 1.16 -22.55 1.67
CA ASP A 163 0.72 -23.85 2.17
C ASP A 163 0.53 -24.85 1.02
N GLY A 164 0.83 -26.12 1.29
CA GLY A 164 0.41 -27.24 0.43
C GLY A 164 -1.10 -27.52 0.47
N LYS A 165 -1.90 -26.65 1.10
CA LYS A 165 -3.36 -26.77 1.24
C LYS A 165 -4.03 -25.55 0.58
N PRO A 166 -5.11 -25.73 -0.19
CA PRO A 166 -5.86 -24.59 -0.73
C PRO A 166 -6.40 -23.72 0.40
N PHE A 167 -6.54 -22.41 0.15
CA PHE A 167 -7.15 -21.50 1.12
C PHE A 167 -8.53 -22.03 1.54
N CYS A 168 -8.81 -22.02 2.84
CA CYS A 168 -10.05 -22.61 3.36
C CYS A 168 -11.30 -21.98 2.70
N SER A 169 -12.13 -22.83 2.10
CA SER A 169 -13.17 -22.52 1.10
C SER A 169 -14.38 -21.73 1.60
N HIS A 170 -14.46 -21.38 2.89
CA HIS A 170 -15.55 -20.57 3.44
C HIS A 170 -15.21 -19.07 3.59
N LEU A 171 -13.95 -18.68 3.40
CA LEU A 171 -13.54 -17.26 3.49
C LEU A 171 -13.21 -16.63 2.13
N LEU A 172 -13.08 -17.45 1.07
CA LEU A 172 -12.62 -17.02 -0.26
C LEU A 172 -13.35 -17.82 -1.36
N THR A 173 -14.67 -17.69 -1.47
CA THR A 173 -15.36 -18.15 -2.70
C THR A 173 -15.05 -17.25 -3.90
N THR A 174 -14.37 -16.13 -3.67
CA THR A 174 -13.74 -15.26 -4.64
C THR A 174 -12.52 -14.64 -3.98
N PRO A 175 -11.34 -14.53 -4.63
CA PRO A 175 -10.24 -13.72 -4.15
C PRO A 175 -10.63 -12.24 -4.26
N ILE A 176 -11.55 -11.78 -3.40
CA ILE A 176 -11.92 -10.37 -3.33
C ILE A 176 -10.84 -9.69 -2.49
N PHE A 177 -9.74 -9.38 -3.15
CA PHE A 177 -8.76 -8.44 -2.64
C PHE A 177 -9.26 -7.04 -2.98
N LEU A 178 -9.54 -6.25 -1.95
CA LEU A 178 -10.09 -4.92 -2.11
C LEU A 178 -9.14 -3.91 -1.51
N PHE A 179 -8.68 -3.00 -2.36
CA PHE A 179 -8.17 -1.72 -1.90
C PHE A 179 -9.36 -0.86 -1.50
N LEU A 180 -9.39 -0.39 -0.26
CA LEU A 180 -10.30 0.68 0.13
C LEU A 180 -9.64 1.99 -0.24
N ILE A 181 -10.19 2.64 -1.26
CA ILE A 181 -9.66 3.89 -1.82
C ILE A 181 -10.56 5.03 -1.36
N SER A 182 -9.97 5.98 -0.63
CA SER A 182 -10.63 7.25 -0.28
C SER A 182 -10.11 8.33 -1.22
N VAL A 183 -10.87 8.65 -2.27
CA VAL A 183 -10.55 9.76 -3.19
C VAL A 183 -11.17 11.07 -2.69
N LYS A 184 -10.48 12.20 -2.92
CA LYS A 184 -11.06 13.52 -2.70
C LYS A 184 -12.07 13.77 -3.82
N CYS A 185 -13.35 13.93 -3.48
CA CYS A 185 -14.41 14.11 -4.47
C CYS A 185 -14.39 15.55 -5.00
N GLU A 186 -13.59 15.82 -6.03
CA GLU A 186 -13.77 16.90 -6.98
C GLU A 186 -13.74 16.28 -8.38
N LEU A 187 -14.94 15.98 -8.91
CA LEU A 187 -15.12 15.39 -10.24
C LEU A 187 -14.64 16.36 -11.32
N LYS A 188 -13.52 16.02 -11.98
CA LYS A 188 -13.24 16.30 -13.40
C LYS A 188 -12.13 15.36 -13.88
N ASP A 189 -12.54 14.34 -14.65
CA ASP A 189 -11.74 13.56 -15.61
C ASP A 189 -10.44 12.86 -15.17
N TRP A 190 -10.40 12.19 -13.99
CA TRP A 190 -9.30 11.27 -13.65
C TRP A 190 -9.75 9.81 -13.68
N ARG A 191 -9.06 8.97 -14.47
CA ARG A 191 -9.23 7.51 -14.48
C ARG A 191 -8.24 6.87 -13.49
N LEU A 192 -8.73 6.40 -12.35
CA LEU A 192 -7.97 5.50 -11.51
C LEU A 192 -7.99 4.09 -12.14
N LEU A 193 -6.89 3.70 -12.78
CA LEU A 193 -6.69 2.36 -13.33
C LEU A 193 -6.24 1.43 -12.21
N ILE A 194 -7.19 0.77 -11.54
CA ILE A 194 -6.90 -0.39 -10.70
C ILE A 194 -6.83 -1.61 -11.62
N THR A 195 -5.63 -1.93 -12.12
CA THR A 195 -5.45 -3.15 -12.89
C THR A 195 -5.34 -4.35 -11.94
N LEU A 196 -6.46 -5.05 -11.74
CA LEU A 196 -6.51 -6.32 -11.04
C LEU A 196 -6.04 -7.43 -11.99
N THR A 197 -4.76 -7.79 -11.92
CA THR A 197 -4.27 -9.02 -12.58
C THR A 197 -4.37 -10.17 -11.59
N THR A 198 -5.26 -11.12 -11.87
CA THR A 198 -5.35 -12.42 -11.17
C THR A 198 -4.25 -13.36 -11.61
#